data_AF-A0A4Y7SWX5-F1
#
_entry.id   AF-A0A4Y7SWX5-F1
#
_cell.length_a   1.000
_cell.length_b   1.000
_cell.length_c   1.000
_cell.angle_alpha   90.00
_cell.angle_beta   90.00
_cell.angle_gamma   90.00
#
_symmetry.space_group_name_H-M   'P 1'
#
loop_
_entity.id
_entity.type
_entity.pdbx_description
1 polymer ?
#
loop_
_entity_poly.entity_id
_entity_poly.type
_entity_poly.pdbx_seq_one_letter_code
_entity_poly.pdbx_strand_id
1 'polypeptide(L)'
;MAFWTHLAEPRAVFYIHHLCATGSSQCHTVIKEQEAMMASVTGAPLSRGITDRFHVEPDQPCPLASSCANCNDDKTASEGYRMSRCGGCKLTRYCCPGCQKADWSRHKKTCKIVESVKWENWPGTG
;
A
#
# COMPACT_ATOMS: atom_id res chain seq x y z
N MET A 1 23.14 -1.22 23.26
CA MET A 1 22.26 -0.58 22.26
C MET A 1 23.09 0.50 21.59
N ALA A 2 23.41 0.36 20.31
CA ALA A 2 24.12 1.41 19.59
C ALA A 2 23.09 2.47 19.18
N PHE A 3 23.19 3.66 19.77
CA PHE A 3 22.36 4.81 19.43
C PHE A 3 23.18 5.71 18.51
N TRP A 4 22.79 5.74 17.25
CA TRP A 4 23.37 6.59 16.22
C TRP A 4 22.88 8.03 16.38
N THR A 5 23.20 8.68 17.51
CA THR A 5 22.65 9.99 17.90
C THR A 5 23.05 11.15 17.00
N HIS A 6 23.98 10.95 16.06
CA HIS A 6 24.49 11.98 15.16
C HIS A 6 23.99 11.85 13.71
N LEU A 7 23.33 10.74 13.35
CA LEU A 7 22.79 10.55 12.01
C LEU A 7 21.27 10.66 12.06
N ALA A 8 20.69 11.25 11.01
CA ALA A 8 19.25 11.20 10.82
C ALA A 8 18.78 9.74 10.83
N GLU A 9 17.65 9.48 11.47
CA GLU A 9 17.03 8.16 11.48
C GLU A 9 16.89 7.66 10.02
N PRO A 10 17.33 6.43 9.70
CA PRO A 10 17.25 5.93 8.34
C PRO A 10 15.78 5.85 7.90
N ARG A 11 15.46 6.48 6.77
CA ARG A 11 14.11 6.49 6.20
C ARG A 11 14.08 5.66 4.93
N ALA A 12 13.04 4.84 4.79
CA ALA A 12 12.75 4.14 3.55
C ALA A 12 11.53 4.81 2.87
N VAL A 13 11.67 5.13 1.58
CA VAL A 13 10.58 5.66 0.76
C VAL A 13 9.98 4.51 -0.03
N PHE A 14 8.67 4.30 0.11
CA PHE A 14 7.92 3.31 -0.64
C PHE A 14 6.97 3.99 -1.62
N TYR A 15 7.04 3.58 -2.88
CA TYR A 15 6.05 3.93 -3.89
C TYR A 15 5.02 2.80 -3.96
N ILE A 16 3.77 3.13 -3.67
CA ILE A 16 2.65 2.17 -3.69
C ILE A 16 1.81 2.47 -4.92
N HIS A 17 1.74 1.51 -5.84
CA HIS A 17 0.94 1.62 -7.06
C HIS A 17 -0.35 0.82 -6.92
N HIS A 18 -1.49 1.50 -7.09
CA HIS A 18 -2.79 0.85 -7.19
C HIS A 18 -3.00 0.38 -8.63
N LEU A 19 -3.03 -0.93 -8.83
CA LEU A 19 -3.13 -1.55 -10.15
C LEU A 19 -4.57 -1.94 -10.48
N CYS A 20 -4.88 -1.87 -11.77
CA CYS A 20 -6.17 -2.28 -12.31
C CYS A 20 -6.36 -3.82 -12.27
N ALA A 21 -5.31 -4.60 -12.52
CA ALA A 21 -5.24 -6.04 -12.21
C ALA A 21 -3.79 -6.46 -11.93
N THR A 22 -3.62 -7.50 -11.10
CA THR A 22 -2.32 -7.89 -10.53
C THR A 22 -1.46 -8.79 -11.40
N GLY A 23 -2.01 -9.44 -12.43
CA GLY A 23 -1.29 -10.46 -13.21
C GLY A 23 -1.15 -10.22 -14.72
N SER A 24 -2.08 -9.48 -15.35
CA SER A 24 -2.21 -9.50 -16.83
C SER A 24 -2.50 -8.14 -17.48
N SER A 25 -2.65 -7.07 -16.69
CA SER A 25 -3.02 -5.76 -17.22
C SER A 25 -1.85 -4.96 -17.78
N GLN A 26 -2.14 -4.00 -18.67
CA GLN A 26 -1.14 -3.01 -19.10
C GLN A 26 -0.52 -2.27 -17.90
N CYS A 27 -1.31 -1.97 -16.86
CA CYS A 27 -0.81 -1.38 -15.61
C CYS A 27 0.30 -2.26 -14.97
N HIS A 28 0.10 -3.58 -14.96
CA HIS A 28 1.06 -4.53 -14.41
C HIS A 28 2.37 -4.55 -15.21
N THR A 29 2.29 -4.60 -16.54
CA THR A 29 3.47 -4.59 -17.42
C THR A 29 4.31 -3.35 -17.24
N VAL A 30 3.68 -2.17 -17.19
CA VAL A 30 4.40 -0.89 -17.02
C VAL A 30 5.14 -0.85 -15.68
N ILE A 31 4.51 -1.28 -14.58
CA ILE A 31 5.20 -1.33 -13.28
C ILE A 31 6.36 -2.33 -13.31
N LYS A 32 6.22 -3.49 -13.97
CA LYS A 32 7.32 -4.44 -14.11
C LYS A 32 8.50 -3.87 -14.89
N GLU A 33 8.24 -3.12 -15.95
CA GLU A 33 9.28 -2.43 -16.72
C GLU A 33 9.98 -1.34 -15.89
N GLN A 34 9.22 -0.57 -15.10
CA GLN A 34 9.78 0.43 -14.18
C GLN A 34 10.64 -0.21 -13.09
N GLU A 35 10.20 -1.33 -12.50
CA GLU A 35 10.99 -2.11 -11.55
C GLU A 35 12.30 -2.59 -12.18
N ALA A 36 12.24 -3.11 -13.41
CA ALA A 36 13.42 -3.58 -14.14
C ALA A 36 14.41 -2.45 -14.44
N MET A 37 13.90 -1.28 -14.84
CA MET A 37 14.73 -0.09 -15.04
C MET A 37 15.44 0.31 -13.75
N MET A 38 14.71 0.45 -12.64
CA MET A 38 15.28 0.83 -11.34
C MET A 38 16.29 -0.20 -10.84
N ALA A 39 16.02 -1.49 -11.02
CA ALA A 39 16.94 -2.57 -10.68
C ALA A 39 18.24 -2.48 -11.50
N SER A 40 18.16 -2.19 -12.80
CA SER A 40 19.35 -2.07 -13.65
C SER A 40 20.28 -0.93 -13.23
N VAL A 41 19.73 0.16 -12.70
CA VAL A 41 20.49 1.33 -12.23
C VAL A 41 21.06 1.11 -10.84
N THR A 42 20.31 0.46 -9.95
CA THR A 42 20.65 0.33 -8.53
C THR A 42 21.37 -0.98 -8.17
N GLY A 43 21.38 -1.97 -9.07
CA GLY A 43 21.83 -3.33 -8.78
C GLY A 43 20.92 -4.10 -7.83
N ALA A 44 19.74 -3.57 -7.50
CA ALA A 44 18.77 -4.26 -6.65
C ALA A 44 18.20 -5.51 -7.36
N PRO A 45 17.90 -6.59 -6.63
CA PRO A 45 17.27 -7.77 -7.23
C PRO A 45 15.86 -7.43 -7.71
N LEU A 46 15.44 -8.06 -8.81
CA LEU A 46 14.06 -7.95 -9.28
C LEU A 46 13.09 -8.48 -8.24
N SER A 47 11.98 -7.76 -8.03
CA SER A 47 10.94 -8.18 -7.10
C SER A 47 10.24 -9.44 -7.60
N ARG A 48 10.27 -10.49 -6.78
CA ARG A 48 9.41 -11.67 -6.96
C ARG A 48 7.96 -11.23 -6.80
N GLY A 49 7.15 -11.42 -7.83
CA GLY A 49 5.77 -10.93 -7.88
C GLY A 49 4.92 -11.45 -6.72
N ILE A 50 3.79 -10.78 -6.45
CA ILE A 50 2.83 -11.19 -5.42
C ILE A 50 2.36 -12.64 -5.61
N THR A 51 2.16 -13.06 -6.86
CA THR A 51 1.78 -14.43 -7.24
C THR A 51 2.80 -15.47 -6.75
N ASP A 52 4.10 -15.18 -6.88
CA ASP A 52 5.21 -16.04 -6.43
C ASP A 52 5.38 -16.02 -4.90
N ARG A 53 5.15 -14.88 -4.25
CA ARG A 53 5.33 -14.73 -2.79
C ARG A 53 4.18 -15.27 -1.94
N PHE A 54 2.95 -15.20 -2.45
CA PHE A 54 1.74 -15.56 -1.69
C PHE A 54 0.99 -16.75 -2.30
N HIS A 55 1.53 -17.37 -3.37
CA HIS A 55 0.86 -18.43 -4.14
C HIS A 55 -0.58 -18.06 -4.52
N VAL A 56 -0.76 -16.82 -4.95
CA VAL A 56 -2.06 -16.31 -5.40
C VAL A 56 -2.14 -16.54 -6.90
N GLU A 57 -3.18 -17.25 -7.34
CA GLU A 57 -3.46 -17.41 -8.77
C GLU A 57 -3.61 -16.02 -9.42
N PRO A 58 -3.12 -15.81 -10.66
CA PRO A 58 -3.03 -14.49 -11.30
C PRO A 58 -4.30 -13.64 -11.25
N ASP A 59 -5.48 -14.27 -11.20
CA ASP A 59 -6.80 -13.65 -11.24
C ASP A 59 -7.67 -13.94 -9.99
N GLN A 60 -7.08 -14.39 -8.87
CA GLN A 60 -7.85 -14.53 -7.64
C GLN A 60 -8.34 -13.15 -7.15
N PRO A 61 -9.65 -12.96 -6.89
CA PRO A 61 -10.19 -11.67 -6.51
C PRO A 61 -9.63 -11.24 -5.15
N CYS A 62 -8.77 -10.22 -5.19
CA CYS A 62 -8.34 -9.48 -4.02
C CYS A 62 -9.26 -8.27 -3.84
N PRO A 63 -9.51 -7.84 -2.60
CA PRO A 63 -10.22 -6.58 -2.37
C PRO A 63 -9.52 -5.45 -3.12
N LEU A 64 -10.30 -4.50 -3.64
CA LEU A 64 -9.76 -3.29 -4.26
C LEU A 64 -8.83 -2.60 -3.27
N ALA A 65 -7.69 -2.10 -3.76
CA ALA A 65 -6.63 -1.60 -2.89
C ALA A 65 -7.03 -0.35 -2.07
N SER A 66 -8.15 0.29 -2.41
CA SER A 66 -8.76 1.40 -1.67
C SER A 66 -9.91 0.98 -0.74
N SER A 67 -10.26 -0.31 -0.68
CA SER A 67 -11.30 -0.85 0.20
C SER A 67 -10.92 -0.74 1.69
N CYS A 68 -11.90 -0.91 2.57
CA CYS A 68 -11.71 -0.90 4.00
C CYS A 68 -10.76 -2.02 4.42
N ALA A 69 -9.67 -1.66 5.11
CA ALA A 69 -8.66 -2.62 5.54
C ALA A 69 -9.15 -3.68 6.54
N ASN A 70 -10.33 -3.50 7.16
CA ASN A 70 -10.88 -4.47 8.09
C ASN A 70 -11.93 -5.38 7.46
N CYS A 71 -13.00 -4.80 6.89
CA CYS A 71 -14.12 -5.59 6.36
C CYS A 71 -13.93 -6.03 4.91
N ASN A 72 -12.95 -5.48 4.19
CA ASN A 72 -12.61 -5.85 2.82
C ASN A 72 -13.76 -5.77 1.81
N ASP A 73 -14.80 -4.97 2.09
CA ASP A 73 -15.94 -4.77 1.19
C ASP A 73 -15.59 -3.76 0.10
N ASP A 74 -15.59 -4.20 -1.17
CA ASP A 74 -15.25 -3.38 -2.33
C ASP A 74 -16.18 -2.20 -2.57
N LYS A 75 -17.41 -2.23 -2.03
CA LYS A 75 -18.29 -1.05 -2.05
C LYS A 75 -17.65 0.15 -1.36
N THR A 76 -16.76 -0.10 -0.40
CA THR A 76 -16.06 0.98 0.32
C THR A 76 -15.00 1.68 -0.54
N ALA A 77 -14.54 1.03 -1.63
CA ALA A 77 -13.62 1.62 -2.60
C ALA A 77 -14.33 2.51 -3.64
N SER A 78 -15.67 2.54 -3.68
CA SER A 78 -16.40 3.29 -4.69
C SER A 78 -16.20 4.80 -4.54
N GLU A 79 -16.27 5.50 -5.66
CA GLU A 79 -16.34 6.96 -5.65
C GLU A 79 -17.52 7.43 -4.78
N GLY A 80 -17.30 8.49 -3.99
CA GLY A 80 -18.30 9.03 -3.06
C GLY A 80 -18.49 8.25 -1.75
N TYR A 81 -17.90 7.05 -1.59
CA TYR A 81 -17.98 6.35 -0.31
C TYR A 81 -17.17 7.09 0.77
N ARG A 82 -17.83 7.47 1.87
CA ARG A 82 -17.20 8.22 2.97
C ARG A 82 -16.35 7.28 3.81
N MET A 83 -15.05 7.26 3.55
CA MET A 83 -14.07 6.60 4.40
C MET A 83 -13.20 7.59 5.15
N SER A 84 -12.70 7.16 6.30
CA SER A 84 -11.71 7.91 7.07
C SER A 84 -10.34 7.26 6.97
N ARG A 85 -9.31 8.10 6.83
CA ARG A 85 -7.92 7.67 6.99
C ARG A 85 -7.60 7.52 8.47
N CYS A 86 -6.70 6.60 8.81
CA CYS A 86 -6.14 6.51 10.15
C CYS A 86 -5.51 7.86 10.53
N GLY A 87 -5.91 8.44 11.66
CA GLY A 87 -5.38 9.72 12.13
C GLY A 87 -3.87 9.70 12.45
N GLY A 88 -3.31 8.53 12.75
CA GLY A 88 -1.87 8.34 12.99
C GLY A 88 -1.07 8.34 11.70
N CYS A 89 -1.12 7.24 10.96
CA CYS A 89 -0.27 7.05 9.77
C CYS A 89 -0.79 7.75 8.50
N LYS A 90 -2.08 8.11 8.42
CA LYS A 90 -2.75 8.67 7.23
C LYS A 90 -2.70 7.78 5.97
N LEU A 91 -2.21 6.54 6.09
CA LEU A 91 -2.11 5.55 5.01
C LEU A 91 -3.37 4.68 4.91
N THR A 92 -3.69 3.97 5.99
CA THR A 92 -4.78 2.98 5.99
C THR A 92 -6.16 3.66 6.08
N ARG A 93 -7.16 3.13 5.35
CA ARG A 93 -8.53 3.65 5.30
C ARG A 93 -9.53 2.68 5.92
N TYR A 94 -10.56 3.23 6.54
CA TYR A 94 -11.65 2.48 7.17
C TYR A 94 -13.01 3.08 6.82
N CYS A 95 -14.01 2.24 6.63
CA CYS A 95 -15.39 2.67 6.41
C CYS A 95 -16.03 3.25 7.69
N CYS A 96 -15.56 2.83 8.87
CA CYS A 96 -16.07 3.31 10.16
C CYS A 96 -15.05 3.15 11.30
N PRO A 97 -15.24 3.85 12.44
CA PRO A 97 -14.39 3.69 13.62
C PRO A 97 -14.38 2.26 14.19
N GLY A 98 -15.47 1.51 14.02
CA GLY A 98 -15.54 0.10 14.44
C GLY A 98 -14.53 -0.77 13.69
N CYS A 99 -14.45 -0.61 12.37
CA CYS A 99 -13.46 -1.28 11.54
C CYS A 99 -12.02 -0.89 11.90
N GLN A 100 -11.77 0.38 12.20
CA GLN A 100 -10.43 0.82 12.65
C GLN A 100 -10.02 0.17 13.97
N LYS A 101 -10.94 0.09 14.95
CA LYS A 101 -10.67 -0.54 16.26
C LYS A 101 -10.43 -2.04 16.11
N ALA A 102 -11.23 -2.72 15.30
CA ALA A 102 -11.09 -4.15 15.04
C ALA A 102 -9.74 -4.49 14.39
N ASP A 103 -9.24 -3.63 13.49
CA ASP A 103 -7.94 -3.82 12.83
C ASP A 103 -6.72 -3.48 13.72
N TRP A 104 -6.93 -2.85 14.88
CA TRP A 104 -5.82 -2.22 15.61
C TRP A 104 -4.69 -3.18 15.98
N SER A 105 -4.99 -4.44 16.34
CA SER A 105 -3.98 -5.44 16.71
C SER A 105 -2.98 -5.70 15.57
N ARG A 106 -3.45 -5.73 14.32
CA ARG A 106 -2.63 -5.89 13.12
C ARG A 106 -2.01 -4.57 12.68
N HIS A 107 -2.81 -3.51 12.61
CA HIS A 107 -2.40 -2.20 12.08
C HIS A 107 -1.36 -1.47 12.95
N LYS A 108 -1.39 -1.64 14.28
CA LYS A 108 -0.59 -0.85 15.24
C LYS A 108 0.90 -0.81 14.92
N LYS A 109 1.48 -1.92 14.44
CA LYS A 109 2.91 -1.99 14.09
C LYS A 109 3.22 -1.09 12.90
N THR A 110 2.47 -1.27 11.80
CA THR A 110 2.62 -0.46 10.59
C THR A 110 2.28 1.01 10.85
N CYS A 111 1.29 1.29 11.69
CA CYS A 111 0.91 2.67 12.02
C CYS A 111 2.05 3.49 12.63
N LYS A 112 2.94 2.84 13.40
CA LYS A 112 4.02 3.51 14.12
C LYS A 112 5.27 3.76 13.27
N ILE A 113 5.44 3.03 12.17
CA ILE A 113 6.60 3.14 11.29
C ILE A 113 6.37 4.11 10.13
N VAL A 114 5.10 4.40 9.80
CA VAL A 114 4.76 5.33 8.73
C VAL A 114 4.87 6.75 9.27
N GLU A 115 5.89 7.47 8.80
CA GLU A 115 6.12 8.85 9.19
C GLU A 115 5.23 9.83 8.41
N SER A 116 5.16 9.67 7.08
CA SER A 116 4.38 10.54 6.20
C SER A 116 3.85 9.80 4.98
N VAL A 117 2.76 10.32 4.42
CA VAL A 117 2.12 9.79 3.21
C VAL A 117 1.74 10.96 2.32
N LYS A 118 2.22 10.93 1.08
CA LYS A 118 1.77 11.81 0.01
C LYS A 118 0.95 10.98 -0.97
N TRP A 119 -0.31 11.37 -1.17
CA TRP A 119 -1.19 10.75 -2.16
C TRP A 119 -1.07 11.56 -3.45
N GLU A 120 -0.62 10.92 -4.52
CA GLU A 120 -0.50 11.54 -5.84
C GLU A 120 -1.65 11.06 -6.72
N ASN A 121 -2.12 11.92 -7.63
CA ASN A 121 -3.14 11.59 -8.64
C ASN A 121 -4.44 10.99 -8.08
N TRP A 122 -4.84 11.40 -6.87
CA TRP A 122 -6.10 10.96 -6.25
C TRP A 122 -7.24 11.96 -6.55
N PRO A 123 -8.39 11.52 -7.09
CA PRO A 123 -9.46 12.43 -7.53
C PRO A 123 -10.20 13.16 -6.38
N GLY A 124 -9.87 12.86 -5.11
CA GLY A 124 -10.49 13.46 -3.93
C GLY A 124 -9.60 14.44 -3.14
N THR A 125 -8.51 14.93 -3.72
CA THR A 125 -7.70 16.01 -3.14
C THR A 125 -7.63 17.18 -4.14
N GLY A 126 -8.74 17.90 -4.22
CA GLY A 126 -8.91 19.24 -4.78
C GLY A 126 -9.97 19.95 -3.95
#